data_AF-A0A2I0I609-F1
#
_entry.id   AF-A0A2I0I609-F1
#
_cell.length_a   1.000
_cell.length_b   1.000
_cell.length_c   1.000
_cell.angle_alpha   90.00
_cell.angle_beta   90.00
_cell.angle_gamma   90.00
#
_symmetry.space_group_name_H-M   'P 1'
#
loop_
_entity.id
_entity.type
_entity.pdbx_description
1 polymer ?
#
loop_
_entity_poly.entity_id
_entity_poly.type
_entity_poly.pdbx_seq_one_letter_code
_entity_poly.pdbx_strand_id
1 'polypeptide(L)'
;MALANPSSSAALSSSSLYSASHWKLKKALQLPEYPNANELETVLKTIENFPPIVFAGEARNLEERLGEAAMGNAFLLQGGDCAESFKEFSANNIRDTFRILLQMGVVLMFGGQVPVIK
;
A
#
# COMPACT_ATOMS: atom_id res chain seq x y z
N MET A 1 -51.93 -12.00 -15.28
CA MET A 1 -52.03 -11.08 -14.13
C MET A 1 -51.06 -11.63 -13.09
N ALA A 2 -49.84 -11.14 -12.87
CA ALA A 2 -49.21 -9.87 -13.18
C ALA A 2 -47.80 -10.09 -13.79
N LEU A 3 -47.26 -9.01 -14.33
CA LEU A 3 -46.16 -8.90 -15.29
C LEU A 3 -44.79 -9.14 -14.64
N ALA A 4 -43.89 -9.74 -15.42
CA ALA A 4 -42.45 -9.70 -15.18
C ALA A 4 -41.98 -8.23 -15.19
N ASN A 5 -41.22 -7.83 -14.17
CA ASN A 5 -40.68 -6.47 -14.09
C ASN A 5 -39.27 -6.46 -14.71
N PRO A 6 -39.01 -5.61 -15.72
CA PRO A 6 -37.74 -5.57 -16.43
C PRO A 6 -36.70 -4.77 -15.64
N SER A 7 -35.48 -5.30 -15.59
CA SER A 7 -34.21 -4.57 -15.60
C SER A 7 -34.22 -3.13 -15.07
N SER A 8 -33.83 -2.97 -13.79
CA SER A 8 -33.14 -1.74 -13.37
C SER A 8 -31.64 -2.02 -13.35
N SER A 9 -31.04 -2.05 -14.56
CA SER A 9 -29.61 -1.82 -14.73
C SER A 9 -29.37 -0.35 -14.38
N ALA A 10 -29.19 -0.04 -13.10
CA ALA A 10 -28.61 1.22 -12.70
C ALA A 10 -27.20 1.27 -13.32
N ALA A 11 -27.06 2.04 -14.39
CA ALA A 11 -25.80 2.28 -15.05
C ALA A 11 -24.82 2.86 -14.02
N LEU A 12 -23.87 2.03 -13.57
CA LEU A 12 -22.71 2.49 -12.80
C LEU A 12 -22.03 3.58 -13.64
N SER A 13 -22.05 4.82 -13.15
CA SER A 13 -21.29 5.88 -13.80
C SER A 13 -19.81 5.47 -13.78
N SER A 14 -19.08 5.71 -14.88
CA SER A 14 -17.66 5.36 -15.01
C SER A 14 -16.77 5.93 -13.88
N SER A 15 -17.24 6.98 -13.20
CA SER A 15 -16.60 7.56 -12.01
C SER A 15 -16.69 6.66 -10.76
N SER A 16 -17.75 5.86 -10.62
CA SER A 16 -17.98 5.00 -9.45
C SER A 16 -17.08 3.76 -9.40
N LEU A 17 -16.54 3.33 -10.54
CA LEU A 17 -15.61 2.20 -10.62
C LEU A 17 -14.21 2.52 -10.05
N TYR A 18 -13.86 3.81 -9.97
CA TYR A 18 -12.54 4.29 -9.54
C TYR A 18 -12.56 5.08 -8.22
N SER A 19 -13.65 5.02 -7.45
CA SER A 19 -13.65 5.62 -6.11
C SER A 19 -12.84 4.78 -5.12
N ALA A 20 -12.15 5.44 -4.19
CA ALA A 20 -11.38 4.77 -3.13
C ALA A 20 -12.24 3.85 -2.24
N SER A 21 -13.57 3.99 -2.26
CA SER A 21 -14.51 3.19 -1.49
C SER A 21 -15.00 1.92 -2.21
N HIS A 22 -14.71 1.75 -3.51
CA HIS A 22 -15.24 0.63 -4.30
C HIS A 22 -14.81 -0.75 -3.78
N TRP A 23 -13.62 -0.87 -3.17
CA TRP A 23 -13.16 -2.16 -2.61
C TRP A 23 -14.08 -2.72 -1.52
N LYS A 24 -14.84 -1.84 -0.82
CA LYS A 24 -15.80 -2.25 0.24
C LYS A 24 -16.95 -3.11 -0.29
N LEU A 25 -17.20 -3.09 -1.61
CA LEU A 25 -18.21 -3.92 -2.27
C LEU A 25 -17.69 -5.32 -2.65
N LYS A 26 -16.39 -5.59 -2.43
CA LYS A 26 -15.76 -6.88 -2.74
C LYS A 26 -15.62 -7.71 -1.46
N LYS A 27 -15.57 -9.04 -1.62
CA LYS A 27 -15.31 -9.96 -0.51
C LYS A 27 -13.88 -9.77 0.01
N ALA A 28 -13.73 -9.37 1.27
CA ALA A 28 -12.45 -9.29 1.98
C ALA A 28 -12.35 -10.39 3.04
N LEU A 29 -11.18 -11.02 3.18
CA LEU A 29 -11.01 -12.24 4.00
C LEU A 29 -10.38 -12.01 5.38
N GLN A 30 -9.60 -10.95 5.56
CA GLN A 30 -8.75 -10.73 6.75
C GLN A 30 -9.07 -9.40 7.43
N LEU A 31 -10.35 -8.97 7.39
CA LEU A 31 -10.76 -7.75 8.07
C LEU A 31 -11.05 -8.05 9.54
N PRO A 32 -10.60 -7.19 10.47
CA PRO A 32 -11.03 -7.28 11.86
C PRO A 32 -12.50 -6.90 12.01
N GLU A 33 -13.18 -7.54 12.97
CA GLU A 33 -14.51 -7.14 13.40
C GLU A 33 -14.39 -6.09 14.51
N TYR A 34 -14.80 -4.85 14.20
CA TYR A 34 -14.84 -3.78 15.19
C TYR A 34 -16.19 -3.78 15.91
N PRO A 35 -16.23 -3.82 17.26
CA PRO A 35 -17.49 -3.91 18.00
C PRO A 35 -18.33 -2.62 17.93
N ASN A 36 -17.69 -1.46 17.70
CA ASN A 36 -18.37 -0.16 17.62
C ASN A 36 -18.07 0.55 16.29
N ALA A 37 -19.07 0.59 15.41
CA ALA A 37 -18.97 1.26 14.11
C ALA A 37 -18.80 2.79 14.21
N ASN A 38 -19.36 3.42 15.24
CA ASN A 38 -19.26 4.87 15.42
C ASN A 38 -17.84 5.29 15.88
N GLU A 39 -17.22 4.49 16.74
CA GLU A 39 -15.82 4.70 17.14
C GLU A 39 -14.87 4.50 15.94
N LEU A 40 -15.08 3.46 15.14
CA LEU A 40 -14.32 3.24 13.91
C LEU A 40 -14.40 4.46 12.98
N GLU A 41 -15.61 4.97 12.72
CA GLU A 41 -15.82 6.14 11.86
C GLU A 41 -15.13 7.40 12.43
N THR A 42 -15.14 7.56 13.75
CA THR A 42 -14.47 8.68 14.43
C THR A 42 -12.95 8.62 14.26
N VAL A 43 -12.36 7.42 14.40
CA VAL A 43 -10.92 7.21 14.18
C VAL A 43 -10.55 7.41 12.71
N LEU A 44 -11.34 6.91 11.77
CA LEU A 44 -11.10 7.11 10.34
C LEU A 44 -11.08 8.59 9.97
N LYS A 45 -12.07 9.38 10.42
CA LYS A 45 -12.08 10.84 10.22
C LYS A 45 -10.87 11.55 10.84
N THR A 46 -10.36 11.03 11.95
CA THR A 46 -9.16 11.59 12.58
C THR A 46 -7.93 11.35 11.69
N ILE A 47 -7.76 10.12 11.18
CA ILE A 47 -6.64 9.76 10.30
C ILE A 47 -6.70 10.49 8.96
N GLU A 48 -7.90 10.68 8.38
CA GLU A 48 -8.09 11.42 7.12
C GLU A 48 -7.59 12.87 7.18
N ASN A 49 -7.54 13.46 8.37
CA ASN A 49 -7.07 14.84 8.58
C ASN A 49 -5.56 14.93 8.85
N PHE A 50 -4.85 13.81 9.00
CA PHE A 50 -3.40 13.82 9.18
C PHE A 50 -2.68 14.06 7.85
N PRO A 51 -1.48 14.67 7.90
CA PRO A 51 -0.66 14.83 6.70
C PRO A 51 -0.33 13.45 6.10
N PRO A 52 -0.22 13.36 4.76
CA PRO A 52 0.18 12.13 4.10
C PRO A 52 1.63 11.75 4.48
N ILE A 53 1.91 10.45 4.52
CA ILE A 53 3.25 9.93 4.84
C ILE A 53 4.23 10.12 3.66
N VAL A 54 3.71 10.12 2.42
CA VAL A 54 4.49 10.27 1.18
C VAL A 54 3.80 11.24 0.21
N PHE A 55 4.59 11.88 -0.64
CA PHE A 55 4.08 12.72 -1.73
C PHE A 55 3.82 11.90 -3.00
N ALA A 56 2.83 12.33 -3.79
CA ALA A 56 2.50 11.68 -5.05
C ALA A 56 3.66 11.67 -6.08
N GLY A 57 4.63 12.58 -5.95
CA GLY A 57 5.84 12.57 -6.78
C GLY A 57 6.80 11.43 -6.43
N GLU A 58 6.91 11.07 -5.15
CA GLU A 58 7.77 9.98 -4.69
C GLU A 58 7.23 8.62 -5.14
N ALA A 59 5.91 8.43 -5.09
CA ALA A 59 5.27 7.21 -5.59
C ALA A 59 5.49 7.02 -7.10
N ARG A 60 5.35 8.09 -7.91
CA ARG A 60 5.63 8.04 -9.36
C ARG A 60 7.10 7.75 -9.65
N ASN A 61 8.02 8.35 -8.89
CA ASN A 61 9.44 8.05 -9.04
C ASN A 61 9.75 6.57 -8.72
N LEU A 62 9.12 6.02 -7.68
CA LEU A 62 9.27 4.60 -7.37
C LEU A 62 8.70 3.71 -8.48
N GLU A 63 7.53 4.04 -9.03
CA GLU A 63 6.91 3.33 -10.16
C GLU A 63 7.84 3.26 -11.38
N GLU A 64 8.41 4.40 -11.79
CA GLU A 64 9.39 4.46 -12.89
C GLU A 64 10.58 3.53 -12.64
N ARG A 65 11.14 3.55 -11.42
CA ARG A 65 12.26 2.68 -11.04
C ARG A 65 11.87 1.21 -11.02
N LEU A 66 10.68 0.87 -10.53
CA LEU A 66 10.17 -0.51 -10.59
C LEU A 66 9.99 -0.99 -12.04
N GLY A 67 9.64 -0.08 -12.96
CA GLY A 67 9.64 -0.34 -14.40
C GLY A 67 11.01 -0.78 -14.92
N GLU A 68 12.10 -0.11 -14.50
CA GLU A 68 13.46 -0.52 -14.84
C GLU A 68 13.80 -1.92 -14.31
N ALA A 69 13.34 -2.27 -13.10
CA ALA A 69 13.53 -3.61 -12.56
C ALA A 69 12.76 -4.68 -13.34
N ALA A 70 11.52 -4.37 -13.76
CA ALA A 70 10.73 -5.28 -14.60
C ALA A 70 11.37 -5.54 -15.97
N MET A 71 12.11 -4.56 -16.51
CA MET A 71 12.87 -4.69 -17.75
C MET A 71 14.26 -5.34 -17.57
N GLY A 72 14.63 -5.69 -16.33
CA GLY A 72 15.94 -6.28 -16.01
C GLY A 72 17.10 -5.28 -15.92
N ASN A 73 16.81 -3.97 -15.95
CA ASN A 73 17.80 -2.90 -15.86
C ASN A 73 18.15 -2.52 -14.41
N ALA A 74 17.39 -3.02 -13.43
CA ALA A 74 17.61 -2.80 -12.01
C ALA A 74 17.17 -4.02 -11.18
N PHE A 75 17.53 -4.05 -9.90
CA PHE A 75 17.10 -5.07 -8.95
C PHE A 75 16.34 -4.44 -7.79
N LEU A 76 15.23 -5.04 -7.35
CA LEU A 76 14.45 -4.60 -6.18
C LEU A 76 14.92 -5.34 -4.93
N LEU A 77 15.39 -4.60 -3.94
CA LEU A 77 15.61 -5.07 -2.58
C LEU A 77 14.51 -4.50 -1.67
N GLN A 78 13.61 -5.36 -1.20
CA GLN A 78 12.60 -5.01 -0.21
C GLN A 78 12.80 -5.88 1.03
N GLY A 79 12.83 -5.27 2.21
CA GLY A 79 13.01 -6.00 3.47
C GLY A 79 12.66 -5.13 4.67
N GLY A 80 12.40 -5.78 5.80
CA GLY A 80 11.99 -5.15 7.05
C GLY A 80 11.47 -6.18 8.04
N ASP A 81 10.82 -5.70 9.09
CA ASP A 81 10.21 -6.55 10.11
C ASP A 81 9.03 -7.35 9.53
N CYS A 82 8.82 -8.56 10.05
CA CYS A 82 7.65 -9.36 9.68
C CYS A 82 6.33 -8.72 10.17
N ALA A 83 6.38 -8.09 11.34
CA ALA A 83 5.31 -7.30 11.90
C ALA A 83 5.93 -6.26 12.85
N GLU A 84 5.75 -4.98 12.55
CA GLU A 84 6.19 -3.90 13.44
C GLU A 84 5.32 -3.84 14.69
N SER A 85 5.91 -3.52 15.85
CA SER A 85 5.18 -3.44 17.12
C SER A 85 5.43 -2.11 17.84
N PHE A 86 4.40 -1.57 18.49
CA PHE A 86 4.53 -0.33 19.27
C PHE A 86 5.53 -0.45 20.43
N LYS A 87 5.67 -1.65 21.00
CA LYS A 87 6.61 -1.92 22.10
C LYS A 87 8.07 -1.83 21.65
N GLU A 88 8.32 -2.16 20.38
CA GLU A 88 9.66 -2.21 19.79
C GLU A 88 9.94 -1.00 18.89
N PHE A 89 9.07 0.02 18.93
CA PHE A 89 9.27 1.26 18.20
C PHE A 89 10.39 2.09 18.83
N SER A 90 11.61 1.93 18.31
CA SER A 90 12.79 2.65 18.77
C SER A 90 13.68 3.10 17.62
N ALA A 91 14.37 4.22 17.82
CA ALA A 91 15.31 4.76 16.83
C ALA A 91 16.47 3.80 16.53
N ASN A 92 16.87 2.97 17.51
CA ASN A 92 17.91 1.97 17.30
C ASN A 92 17.46 0.88 16.32
N ASN A 93 16.26 0.32 16.52
CA ASN A 93 15.72 -0.73 15.65
C ASN A 93 15.59 -0.22 14.20
N ILE A 94 15.00 0.97 14.02
CA ILE A 94 14.84 1.59 12.69
C ILE A 94 16.20 1.81 12.03
N ARG A 95 17.17 2.38 12.77
CA ARG A 95 18.52 2.63 12.26
C ARG A 95 19.19 1.34 11.84
N ASP A 96 19.12 0.31 12.68
CA ASP A 96 19.88 -0.91 12.47
C ASP A 96 19.28 -1.73 11.31
N THR A 97 17.95 -1.79 11.17
CA THR A 97 17.28 -2.32 9.97
C THR A 97 17.66 -1.54 8.71
N PHE A 98 17.65 -0.20 8.76
CA PHE A 98 18.06 0.63 7.62
C PHE A 98 19.52 0.39 7.21
N ARG A 99 20.44 0.22 8.18
CA ARG A 99 21.86 -0.09 7.90
C ARG A 99 22.01 -1.42 7.18
N ILE A 100 21.25 -2.44 7.58
CA ILE A 100 21.27 -3.75 6.92
C ILE A 100 20.80 -3.63 5.47
N LEU A 101 19.69 -2.92 5.22
CA LEU A 101 19.19 -2.68 3.85
C LEU A 101 20.21 -1.96 2.96
N LEU A 102 20.92 -0.96 3.52
CA LEU A 102 21.99 -0.28 2.79
C LEU A 102 23.18 -1.22 2.49
N GLN A 103 23.60 -2.02 3.46
CA GLN A 103 24.71 -2.98 3.29
C GLN A 103 24.38 -4.05 2.24
N MET A 104 23.20 -4.66 2.34
CA MET A 104 22.71 -5.62 1.35
C MET A 104 22.63 -4.99 -0.04
N GLY A 105 22.13 -3.75 -0.13
CA GLY A 105 22.04 -3.03 -1.40
C GLY A 105 23.38 -2.83 -2.08
N VAL A 106 24.44 -2.51 -1.34
CA VAL A 106 25.80 -2.38 -1.89
C VAL A 106 26.34 -3.72 -2.40
N VAL A 107 26.15 -4.80 -1.62
CA VAL A 107 26.59 -6.15 -2.01
C VAL A 107 25.87 -6.62 -3.28
N LEU A 108 24.55 -6.46 -3.34
CA LEU A 108 23.73 -6.85 -4.49
C LEU A 108 24.06 -6.03 -5.74
N MET A 109 24.29 -4.72 -5.59
CA MET A 109 24.67 -3.85 -6.70
C MET A 109 26.02 -4.26 -7.29
N PHE A 110 27.01 -4.60 -6.44
CA PHE A 110 28.31 -5.09 -6.90
C PHE A 110 28.21 -6.47 -7.58
N GLY A 111 27.45 -7.41 -7.01
CA GLY A 111 27.31 -8.75 -7.57
C GLY A 111 26.49 -8.80 -8.86
N GLY A 112 25.42 -7.99 -8.94
CA GLY A 112 24.49 -7.96 -10.07
C GLY A 112 24.88 -7.00 -11.20
N GLN A 113 25.83 -6.09 -10.96
CA GLN A 113 26.25 -5.05 -11.92
C GLN A 113 25.09 -4.19 -12.45
N VAL A 114 24.02 -4.07 -11.67
CA VAL A 114 22.83 -3.26 -11.96
C VAL A 114 22.45 -2.43 -10.73
N PRO A 115 21.79 -1.27 -10.91
CA PRO A 115 21.26 -0.49 -9.79
C PRO A 115 20.32 -1.30 -8.89
N VAL A 116 20.38 -1.04 -7.57
CA VAL A 116 19.48 -1.64 -6.58
C VAL A 116 18.52 -0.60 -6.01
N ILE A 117 17.23 -0.82 -6.23
CA ILE A 117 16.11 -0.09 -5.63
C ILE A 117 15.93 -0.63 -4.22
N LYS A 118 15.85 0.28 -3.26
CA LYS A 118 15.66 0.01 -1.83
C LYS A 118 14.46 0.81 -1.40
#